data_AF-A0A1H3NRF5-F1
#
_entry.id   AF-A0A1H3NRF5-F1
#
_cell.length_a   1.000
_cell.length_b   1.000
_cell.length_c   1.000
_cell.angle_alpha   90.00
_cell.angle_beta   90.00
_cell.angle_gamma   90.00
#
_symmetry.space_group_name_H-M   'P 1'
#
loop_
_entity.id
_entity.type
_entity.pdbx_description
1 polymer ?
#
loop_
_entity_poly.entity_id
_entity_poly.type
_entity_poly.pdbx_seq_one_letter_code
_entity_poly.pdbx_strand_id
1 'polypeptide(L)'
;MLALVAALAATGLLVAQTPEGARRPPPPPPAAATVWPQAKRADVPGTLADGVPYNPAYFLDEQSSAGTAVDPDGEAVRLVLRAADGTMRVLRRLPTAVGPRFTAFTRVGDRLVGAEQVTGRDGIARTTLWRADLSGGAPRKITDDTGWMTFAGSDSDLVVNAGRLYWTALASGNQQSTEVRSVPVEGGPVQVRTEPGEWTLAGWPWLVSPSSRSRAELRNLDTGRVIDVDAARDRLSQCGSSWCRVYVLSADGPARTDLMRPDGSERLRVADDGATASIVDVVPLDRFEVLAKDSSALGAAIGGQELLVYDLETRRSILVAEAATSVSYRAGVLWWSTNALGRLSWHTLDLRTV
;
A
#
# COMPACT_ATOMS: atom_id res chain seq x y z
N MET A 1 -38.42 30.29 53.83
CA MET A 1 -39.02 30.13 52.49
C MET A 1 -38.08 30.49 51.35
N LEU A 2 -37.34 31.61 51.41
CA LEU A 2 -36.41 32.03 50.34
C LEU A 2 -35.28 31.03 50.02
N ALA A 3 -34.74 30.32 51.02
CA ALA A 3 -33.67 29.32 50.78
C ALA A 3 -34.16 28.05 50.05
N LEU A 4 -35.44 27.68 50.21
CA LEU A 4 -36.01 26.50 49.56
C LEU A 4 -36.31 26.75 48.07
N VAL A 5 -36.73 27.97 47.74
CA VAL A 5 -36.97 28.40 46.35
C VAL A 5 -35.67 28.50 45.57
N ALA A 6 -34.58 28.98 46.19
CA ALA A 6 -33.26 29.02 45.57
C ALA A 6 -32.67 27.62 45.33
N ALA A 7 -32.85 26.69 46.28
CA ALA A 7 -32.42 25.31 46.12
C ALA A 7 -33.20 24.60 45.00
N LEU A 8 -34.53 24.78 44.90
CA LEU A 8 -35.33 24.22 43.82
C LEU A 8 -35.02 24.81 42.45
N ALA A 9 -34.69 26.10 42.37
CA ALA A 9 -34.28 26.76 41.12
C ALA A 9 -32.91 26.27 40.63
N ALA A 10 -31.96 26.02 41.54
CA ALA A 10 -30.65 25.46 41.20
C ALA A 10 -30.76 24.00 40.74
N THR A 11 -31.60 23.18 41.39
CA THR A 11 -31.87 21.80 40.96
C THR A 11 -32.62 21.75 39.62
N GLY A 12 -33.54 22.68 39.37
CA GLY A 12 -34.24 22.81 38.09
C GLY A 12 -33.30 23.15 36.92
N LEU A 13 -32.30 24.01 37.16
CA LEU A 13 -31.28 24.35 36.14
C LEU A 13 -30.32 23.17 35.88
N LEU A 14 -29.99 22.39 36.90
CA LEU A 14 -29.12 21.20 36.78
C LEU A 14 -29.82 20.03 36.06
N VAL A 15 -31.15 19.91 36.16
CA VAL A 15 -31.91 18.90 35.40
C VAL A 15 -32.21 19.35 33.97
N ALA A 16 -32.29 20.67 33.72
CA ALA A 16 -32.42 21.22 32.37
C ALA A 16 -31.12 21.17 31.54
N GLN A 17 -29.96 21.00 32.19
CA GLN A 17 -28.69 20.66 31.55
C GLN A 17 -28.51 19.15 31.44
N THR A 18 -29.53 18.43 30.95
CA THR A 18 -29.31 17.07 30.48
C THR A 18 -28.13 17.13 29.50
N PRO A 19 -27.05 16.35 29.73
CA PRO A 19 -25.98 16.23 28.76
C PRO A 19 -26.63 15.95 27.42
N GLU A 20 -26.27 16.71 26.37
CA GLU A 20 -26.73 16.46 25.00
C GLU A 20 -26.85 14.95 24.82
N GLY A 21 -28.09 14.46 24.70
CA GLY A 21 -28.39 13.04 24.86
C GLY A 21 -27.40 12.23 24.05
N ALA A 22 -26.68 11.31 24.74
CA ALA A 22 -25.51 10.61 24.22
C ALA A 22 -25.65 10.38 22.72
N ARG A 23 -24.86 11.13 21.94
CA ARG A 23 -24.95 11.15 20.48
C ARG A 23 -24.96 9.70 20.02
N ARG A 24 -26.08 9.27 19.41
CA ARG A 24 -26.21 7.89 18.95
C ARG A 24 -25.00 7.60 18.06
N PRO A 25 -24.24 6.52 18.34
CA PRO A 25 -23.09 6.18 17.50
C PRO A 25 -23.53 6.11 16.04
N PRO A 26 -22.73 6.61 15.09
CA PRO A 26 -23.02 6.42 13.68
C PRO A 26 -23.16 4.92 13.39
N PRO A 27 -24.05 4.53 12.46
CA PRO A 27 -24.15 3.14 12.07
C PRO A 27 -22.81 2.63 11.54
N PRO A 28 -22.47 1.35 11.76
CA PRO A 28 -21.23 0.79 11.25
C PRO A 28 -21.19 0.87 9.71
N PRO A 29 -20.00 0.99 9.12
CA PRO A 29 -19.85 0.91 7.67
C PRO A 29 -20.47 -0.39 7.13
N PRO A 30 -21.18 -0.35 5.99
CA PRO A 30 -21.71 -1.56 5.37
C PRO A 30 -20.57 -2.48 4.91
N ALA A 31 -20.80 -3.79 4.96
CA ALA A 31 -19.83 -4.78 4.51
C ALA A 31 -19.62 -4.72 2.99
N ALA A 32 -18.39 -4.93 2.54
CA ALA A 32 -18.02 -4.95 1.13
C ALA A 32 -18.87 -5.95 0.33
N ALA A 33 -19.22 -7.12 0.90
CA ALA A 33 -20.04 -8.13 0.21
C ALA A 33 -21.44 -7.64 -0.14
N THR A 34 -22.00 -6.73 0.67
CA THR A 34 -23.30 -6.11 0.41
C THR A 34 -23.19 -4.99 -0.61
N VAL A 35 -22.13 -4.19 -0.52
CA VAL A 35 -21.94 -2.99 -1.35
C VAL A 35 -21.45 -3.33 -2.77
N TRP A 36 -20.55 -4.30 -2.88
CA TRP A 36 -19.95 -4.75 -4.13
C TRP A 36 -20.13 -6.26 -4.32
N PRO A 37 -21.36 -6.74 -4.53
CA PRO A 37 -21.66 -8.17 -4.61
C PRO A 37 -21.01 -8.86 -5.82
N GLN A 38 -20.64 -8.10 -6.85
CA GLN A 38 -20.00 -8.60 -8.07
C GLN A 38 -18.46 -8.51 -8.01
N ALA A 39 -17.90 -7.95 -6.94
CA ALA A 39 -16.45 -7.82 -6.80
C ALA A 39 -15.79 -9.19 -6.73
N LYS A 40 -14.74 -9.39 -7.51
CA LYS A 40 -13.93 -10.61 -7.46
C LYS A 40 -13.11 -10.66 -6.17
N ARG A 41 -13.19 -11.80 -5.50
CA ARG A 41 -12.56 -12.09 -4.20
C ARG A 41 -12.16 -13.54 -4.13
N ALA A 42 -11.14 -13.83 -3.34
CA ALA A 42 -10.80 -15.20 -3.00
C ALA A 42 -10.16 -15.30 -1.62
N ASP A 43 -10.27 -16.51 -1.07
CA ASP A 43 -9.46 -16.95 0.05
C ASP A 43 -8.34 -17.84 -0.49
N VAL A 44 -7.11 -17.52 -0.13
CA VAL A 44 -5.90 -18.24 -0.54
C VAL A 44 -5.24 -18.81 0.71
N PRO A 45 -4.98 -20.12 0.77
CA PRO A 45 -4.27 -20.73 1.89
C PRO A 45 -2.93 -20.03 2.17
N GLY A 46 -2.62 -19.79 3.44
CA GLY A 46 -1.32 -19.24 3.88
C GLY A 46 -0.17 -20.24 3.79
N THR A 47 -0.40 -21.43 3.25
CA THR A 47 0.62 -22.46 3.03
C THR A 47 0.54 -22.98 1.59
N LEU A 48 1.68 -23.37 1.04
CA LEU A 48 1.75 -24.09 -0.22
C LEU A 48 1.35 -25.56 -0.05
N ALA A 49 1.23 -26.29 -1.17
CA ALA A 49 0.87 -27.71 -1.18
C ALA A 49 1.89 -28.61 -0.46
N ASP A 50 3.14 -28.15 -0.34
CA ASP A 50 4.20 -28.79 0.44
C ASP A 50 4.15 -28.45 1.95
N GLY A 51 3.14 -27.69 2.39
CA GLY A 51 2.90 -27.32 3.79
C GLY A 51 3.70 -26.11 4.28
N VAL A 52 4.57 -25.54 3.44
CA VAL A 52 5.40 -24.40 3.85
C VAL A 52 4.59 -23.09 3.81
N PRO A 53 4.77 -22.17 4.79
CA PRO A 53 4.15 -20.86 4.74
C PRO A 53 4.43 -20.10 3.43
N TYR A 54 3.38 -19.51 2.88
CA TYR A 54 3.39 -18.73 1.66
C TYR A 54 3.13 -17.26 1.97
N ASN A 55 3.96 -16.38 1.42
CA ASN A 55 3.81 -14.93 1.54
C ASN A 55 3.64 -14.30 0.14
N PRO A 56 2.41 -13.92 -0.27
CA PRO A 56 2.15 -13.28 -1.54
C PRO A 56 2.76 -11.86 -1.59
N ALA A 57 3.38 -11.53 -2.72
CA ALA A 57 3.99 -10.22 -2.97
C ALA A 57 3.37 -9.48 -4.16
N TYR A 58 2.60 -10.19 -4.99
CA TYR A 58 1.91 -9.65 -6.15
C TYR A 58 0.75 -10.57 -6.56
N PHE A 59 -0.46 -10.04 -6.69
CA PHE A 59 -1.60 -10.77 -7.24
C PHE A 59 -1.77 -10.44 -8.73
N LEU A 60 -1.84 -11.47 -9.57
CA LEU A 60 -2.10 -11.35 -11.01
C LEU A 60 -3.60 -11.12 -11.27
N ASP A 61 -4.41 -11.78 -10.45
CA ASP A 61 -5.85 -11.72 -10.32
C ASP A 61 -6.20 -12.08 -8.86
N GLU A 62 -7.47 -12.23 -8.51
CA GLU A 62 -7.90 -12.49 -7.14
C GLU A 62 -7.43 -13.86 -6.58
N GLN A 63 -7.07 -14.84 -7.43
CA GLN A 63 -6.73 -16.21 -7.01
C GLN A 63 -5.26 -16.59 -7.28
N SER A 64 -4.64 -15.95 -8.27
CA SER A 64 -3.31 -16.24 -8.77
C SER A 64 -2.31 -15.18 -8.30
N SER A 65 -1.18 -15.62 -7.75
CA SER A 65 -0.19 -14.71 -7.18
C SER A 65 1.24 -15.17 -7.41
N ALA A 66 2.14 -14.19 -7.38
CA ALA A 66 3.56 -14.41 -7.15
C ALA A 66 3.88 -14.11 -5.68
N GLY A 67 4.71 -14.94 -5.07
CA GLY A 67 5.08 -14.78 -3.67
C GLY A 67 6.23 -15.68 -3.27
N THR A 68 6.67 -15.54 -2.03
CA THR A 68 7.82 -16.27 -1.51
C THR A 68 7.42 -17.36 -0.54
N ALA A 69 8.19 -18.44 -0.56
CA ALA A 69 8.19 -19.47 0.47
C ALA A 69 9.61 -19.96 0.67
N VAL A 70 9.96 -20.37 1.89
CA VAL A 70 11.20 -21.13 2.10
C VAL A 70 11.06 -22.53 1.49
N ASP A 71 12.16 -23.20 1.25
CA ASP A 71 12.13 -24.63 1.02
C ASP A 71 11.79 -25.38 2.32
N PRO A 72 11.27 -26.62 2.24
CA PRO A 72 11.02 -27.44 3.43
C PRO A 72 12.25 -27.67 4.32
N ASP A 73 13.46 -27.65 3.73
CA ASP A 73 14.74 -27.75 4.43
C ASP A 73 15.26 -26.41 4.97
N GLY A 74 14.63 -25.28 4.61
CA GLY A 74 15.03 -23.93 5.00
C GLY A 74 16.27 -23.37 4.27
N GLU A 75 16.89 -24.14 3.37
CA GLU A 75 18.17 -23.78 2.75
C GLU A 75 18.05 -22.70 1.67
N ALA A 76 16.86 -22.57 1.07
CA ALA A 76 16.60 -21.58 0.04
C ALA A 76 15.24 -20.88 0.21
N VAL A 77 15.17 -19.66 -0.31
CA VAL A 77 13.92 -18.94 -0.56
C VAL A 77 13.55 -19.13 -2.02
N ARG A 78 12.32 -19.57 -2.26
CA ARG A 78 11.72 -19.70 -3.57
C ARG A 78 10.78 -18.53 -3.83
N LEU A 79 10.88 -17.95 -5.01
CA LEU A 79 9.80 -17.17 -5.60
C LEU A 79 8.94 -18.14 -6.43
N VAL A 80 7.65 -18.20 -6.12
CA VAL A 80 6.70 -19.09 -6.77
C VAL A 80 5.59 -18.30 -7.45
N LEU A 81 5.08 -18.82 -8.56
CA LEU A 81 3.75 -18.51 -9.05
C LEU A 81 2.80 -19.57 -8.52
N ARG A 82 1.75 -19.13 -7.84
CA ARG A 82 0.62 -19.95 -7.41
C ARG A 82 -0.57 -19.64 -8.30
N ALA A 83 -1.13 -20.66 -8.94
CA ALA A 83 -2.36 -20.53 -9.71
C ALA A 83 -3.61 -20.69 -8.83
N ALA A 84 -4.78 -20.40 -9.40
CA ALA A 84 -6.08 -20.53 -8.72
C ALA A 84 -6.33 -21.92 -8.13
N ASP A 85 -5.98 -22.98 -8.85
CA ASP A 85 -6.13 -24.38 -8.43
C ASP A 85 -5.11 -24.83 -7.36
N GLY A 86 -4.24 -23.92 -6.92
CA GLY A 86 -3.19 -24.19 -5.95
C GLY A 86 -1.93 -24.84 -6.55
N THR A 87 -1.90 -25.10 -7.86
CA THR A 87 -0.65 -25.51 -8.52
C THR A 87 0.40 -24.42 -8.39
N MET A 88 1.65 -24.84 -8.23
CA MET A 88 2.77 -23.93 -8.02
C MET A 88 3.89 -24.18 -9.02
N ARG A 89 4.50 -23.10 -9.49
CA ARG A 89 5.70 -23.11 -10.32
C ARG A 89 6.77 -22.25 -9.69
N VAL A 90 7.93 -22.82 -9.42
CA VAL A 90 9.08 -22.06 -8.93
C VAL A 90 9.64 -21.24 -10.09
N LEU A 91 9.70 -19.92 -9.92
CA LEU A 91 10.36 -19.01 -10.85
C LEU A 91 11.84 -18.87 -10.53
N ARG A 92 12.15 -18.56 -9.27
CA ARG A 92 13.51 -18.33 -8.77
C ARG A 92 13.69 -19.09 -7.48
N ARG A 93 14.92 -19.54 -7.23
CA ARG A 93 15.33 -20.21 -5.99
C ARG A 93 16.72 -19.69 -5.64
N LEU A 94 16.86 -19.12 -4.46
CA LEU A 94 18.11 -18.53 -3.99
C LEU A 94 18.43 -19.00 -2.57
N PRO A 95 19.71 -19.23 -2.23
CA PRO A 95 20.09 -19.64 -0.88
C PRO A 95 19.63 -18.63 0.17
N THR A 96 19.13 -19.09 1.31
CA THR A 96 18.73 -18.23 2.43
C THR A 96 19.94 -17.40 2.94
N ALA A 97 21.15 -17.96 2.83
CA ALA A 97 22.40 -17.32 3.25
C ALA A 97 22.72 -15.99 2.56
N VAL A 98 22.14 -15.70 1.39
CA VAL A 98 22.33 -14.41 0.69
C VAL A 98 21.21 -13.40 0.99
N GLY A 99 20.31 -13.72 1.93
CA GLY A 99 19.19 -12.86 2.33
C GLY A 99 18.32 -12.39 1.16
N PRO A 100 17.83 -13.28 0.29
CA PRO A 100 17.14 -12.89 -0.93
C PRO A 100 15.82 -12.18 -0.63
N ARG A 101 15.56 -11.07 -1.33
CA ARG A 101 14.28 -10.35 -1.31
C ARG A 101 13.73 -10.21 -2.72
N PHE A 102 12.44 -10.48 -2.90
CA PHE A 102 11.74 -10.28 -4.16
C PHE A 102 10.67 -9.21 -3.97
N THR A 103 10.73 -8.14 -4.76
CA THR A 103 9.86 -6.96 -4.58
C THR A 103 9.64 -6.21 -5.90
N ALA A 104 8.93 -5.08 -5.84
CA ALA A 104 8.64 -4.18 -6.95
C ALA A 104 8.16 -4.92 -8.20
N PHE A 105 7.17 -5.79 -8.00
CA PHE A 105 6.60 -6.58 -9.07
C PHE A 105 5.68 -5.73 -9.93
N THR A 106 5.69 -5.98 -11.23
CA THR A 106 4.74 -5.41 -12.19
C THR A 106 4.49 -6.40 -13.33
N ARG A 107 3.38 -6.25 -14.04
CA ARG A 107 3.00 -7.11 -15.15
C ARG A 107 3.15 -6.38 -16.49
N VAL A 108 3.79 -7.03 -17.45
CA VAL A 108 3.88 -6.56 -18.84
C VAL A 108 3.33 -7.63 -19.75
N GLY A 109 2.09 -7.47 -20.21
CA GLY A 109 1.41 -8.48 -21.02
C GLY A 109 1.28 -9.82 -20.28
N ASP A 110 1.90 -10.86 -20.82
CA ASP A 110 1.94 -12.22 -20.23
C ASP A 110 3.20 -12.46 -19.38
N ARG A 111 3.90 -11.41 -18.96
CA ARG A 111 5.15 -11.50 -18.19
C ARG A 111 5.03 -10.86 -16.82
N LEU A 112 5.62 -11.51 -15.83
CA LEU A 112 5.94 -10.92 -14.55
C LEU A 112 7.33 -10.31 -14.61
N VAL A 113 7.46 -9.06 -14.19
CA VAL A 113 8.72 -8.36 -13.99
C VAL A 113 8.87 -8.08 -12.51
N GLY A 114 10.08 -8.17 -11.98
CA GLY A 114 10.34 -7.85 -10.58
C GLY A 114 11.79 -7.54 -10.29
N ALA A 115 12.02 -7.01 -9.09
CA ALA A 115 13.34 -6.81 -8.52
C ALA A 115 13.70 -7.99 -7.61
N GLU A 116 14.90 -8.52 -7.80
CA GLU A 116 15.55 -9.47 -6.91
C GLU A 116 16.72 -8.76 -6.24
N GLN A 117 16.76 -8.78 -4.90
CA GLN A 117 17.87 -8.24 -4.14
C GLN A 117 18.55 -9.34 -3.34
N VAL A 118 19.87 -9.39 -3.40
CA VAL A 118 20.71 -10.30 -2.62
C VAL A 118 21.81 -9.54 -1.92
N THR A 119 22.17 -9.97 -0.72
CA THR A 119 23.29 -9.42 0.04
C THR A 119 24.54 -10.23 -0.29
N GLY A 120 25.56 -9.55 -0.85
CA GLY A 120 26.85 -10.18 -1.13
C GLY A 120 27.63 -10.51 0.14
N ARG A 121 28.73 -11.26 -0.01
CA ARG A 121 29.65 -11.57 1.11
C ARG A 121 30.31 -10.32 1.71
N ASP A 122 30.32 -9.24 0.96
CA ASP A 122 30.78 -7.91 1.37
C ASP A 122 29.71 -7.12 2.16
N GLY A 123 28.55 -7.71 2.42
CA GLY A 123 27.43 -7.05 3.09
C GLY A 123 26.68 -6.05 2.20
N ILE A 124 27.06 -5.91 0.92
CA ILE A 124 26.43 -4.97 0.01
C ILE A 124 25.24 -5.64 -0.69
N ALA A 125 24.07 -5.04 -0.53
CA ALA A 125 22.87 -5.44 -1.24
C ALA A 125 22.97 -5.06 -2.73
N ARG A 126 22.71 -6.02 -3.61
CA ARG A 126 22.72 -5.84 -5.07
C ARG A 126 21.35 -6.20 -5.62
N THR A 127 20.81 -5.34 -6.47
CA THR A 127 19.50 -5.52 -7.07
C THR A 127 19.64 -5.89 -8.55
N THR A 128 18.91 -6.92 -8.97
CA THR A 128 18.76 -7.33 -10.37
C THR A 128 17.30 -7.24 -10.77
N LEU A 129 17.02 -6.59 -11.90
CA LEU A 129 15.72 -6.67 -12.55
C LEU A 129 15.67 -7.89 -13.45
N TRP A 130 14.57 -8.63 -13.38
CA TRP A 130 14.35 -9.84 -14.17
C TRP A 130 12.90 -9.92 -14.63
N ARG A 131 12.64 -10.83 -15.57
CA ARG A 131 11.31 -11.17 -16.05
C ARG A 131 11.10 -12.66 -16.15
N ALA A 132 9.87 -13.11 -16.01
CA ALA A 132 9.45 -14.47 -16.31
C ALA A 132 8.15 -14.46 -17.09
N ASP A 133 8.05 -15.30 -18.12
CA ASP A 133 6.78 -15.50 -18.82
C ASP A 133 5.83 -16.30 -17.89
N LEU A 134 4.57 -15.88 -17.82
CA LEU A 134 3.56 -16.50 -16.97
C LEU A 134 3.17 -17.89 -17.47
N SER A 135 3.25 -18.10 -18.79
CA SER A 135 2.97 -19.37 -19.47
C SER A 135 4.05 -20.45 -19.26
N GLY A 136 5.27 -20.08 -18.86
CA GLY A 136 6.35 -21.05 -18.62
C GLY A 136 7.74 -20.49 -18.91
N GLY A 137 8.74 -21.37 -18.96
CA GLY A 137 10.12 -21.01 -19.28
C GLY A 137 10.94 -20.47 -18.10
N ALA A 138 12.25 -20.31 -18.34
CA ALA A 138 13.19 -19.81 -17.36
C ALA A 138 13.15 -18.28 -17.28
N PRO A 139 13.22 -17.67 -16.07
CA PRO A 139 13.34 -16.23 -15.94
C PRO A 139 14.60 -15.70 -16.61
N ARG A 140 14.51 -14.49 -17.15
CA ARG A 140 15.60 -13.80 -17.83
C ARG A 140 15.98 -12.53 -17.07
N LYS A 141 17.29 -12.29 -16.92
CA LYS A 141 17.80 -11.02 -16.42
C LYS A 141 17.49 -9.91 -17.42
N ILE A 142 17.03 -8.77 -16.93
CA ILE A 142 16.85 -7.53 -17.70
C ILE A 142 18.10 -6.68 -17.55
N THR A 143 18.47 -6.36 -16.30
CA THR A 143 19.67 -5.58 -15.97
C THR A 143 20.07 -5.77 -14.50
N ASP A 144 21.36 -5.66 -14.20
CA ASP A 144 21.93 -5.49 -12.85
C ASP A 144 22.35 -4.03 -12.58
N ASP A 145 22.31 -3.17 -13.60
CA ASP A 145 22.61 -1.74 -13.49
C ASP A 145 21.40 -0.96 -12.94
N THR A 146 21.03 -1.28 -11.71
CA THR A 146 19.85 -0.75 -11.02
C THR A 146 20.15 0.46 -10.15
N GLY A 147 21.43 0.77 -9.93
CA GLY A 147 21.85 1.72 -8.90
C GLY A 147 21.42 1.29 -7.50
N TRP A 148 21.34 2.24 -6.60
CA TRP A 148 20.80 2.04 -5.25
C TRP A 148 19.28 2.19 -5.28
N MET A 149 18.60 1.25 -5.94
CA MET A 149 17.14 1.27 -6.11
C MET A 149 16.42 1.38 -4.76
N THR A 150 15.46 2.30 -4.67
CA THR A 150 14.65 2.54 -3.48
C THR A 150 13.30 1.84 -3.61
N PHE A 151 12.85 1.18 -2.56
CA PHE A 151 11.56 0.49 -2.51
C PHE A 151 10.69 1.10 -1.41
N ALA A 152 9.59 1.76 -1.77
CA ALA A 152 8.63 2.30 -0.82
C ALA A 152 7.54 1.28 -0.46
N GLY A 153 7.49 0.14 -1.15
CA GLY A 153 6.41 -0.84 -1.03
C GLY A 153 5.16 -0.46 -1.83
N SER A 154 5.26 0.52 -2.72
CA SER A 154 4.16 1.04 -3.54
C SER A 154 3.97 0.19 -4.81
N ASP A 155 2.81 0.33 -5.45
CA ASP A 155 2.57 -0.09 -6.84
C ASP A 155 3.48 0.67 -7.84
N SER A 156 4.01 1.83 -7.43
CA SER A 156 4.87 2.70 -8.24
C SER A 156 6.38 2.48 -8.04
N ASP A 157 6.80 1.48 -7.26
CA ASP A 157 8.23 1.17 -7.06
C ASP A 157 8.94 0.77 -8.39
N LEU A 158 8.19 0.15 -9.32
CA LEU A 158 8.66 -0.19 -10.67
C LEU A 158 7.52 0.01 -11.66
N VAL A 159 7.60 1.08 -12.46
CA VAL A 159 6.53 1.46 -13.39
C VAL A 159 6.87 1.04 -14.81
N VAL A 160 5.88 0.55 -15.55
CA VAL A 160 5.99 0.25 -16.97
C VAL A 160 5.36 1.40 -17.76
N ASN A 161 6.11 2.01 -18.67
CA ASN A 161 5.56 2.96 -19.62
C ASN A 161 6.27 2.87 -20.98
N ALA A 162 5.51 2.90 -22.07
CA ALA A 162 6.04 2.87 -23.44
C ALA A 162 7.12 1.79 -23.69
N GLY A 163 6.90 0.56 -23.18
CA GLY A 163 7.82 -0.57 -23.36
C GLY A 163 9.10 -0.51 -22.52
N ARG A 164 9.18 0.41 -21.56
CA ARG A 164 10.31 0.58 -20.64
C ARG A 164 9.87 0.42 -19.19
N LEU A 165 10.79 -0.04 -18.36
CA LEU A 165 10.68 -0.03 -16.91
C LEU A 165 11.32 1.25 -16.38
N TYR A 166 10.72 1.86 -15.36
CA TYR A 166 11.19 3.06 -14.69
C TYR A 166 11.22 2.84 -13.18
N TRP A 167 12.30 3.30 -12.54
CA TRP A 167 12.46 3.25 -11.09
C TRP A 167 13.32 4.43 -10.59
N THR A 168 13.29 4.68 -9.29
CA THR A 168 14.20 5.62 -8.62
C THR A 168 15.33 4.88 -7.92
N ALA A 169 16.51 5.51 -7.92
CA ALA A 169 17.67 5.08 -7.16
C ALA A 169 18.32 6.29 -6.47
N LEU A 170 19.03 6.05 -5.36
CA LEU A 170 19.89 7.08 -4.78
C LEU A 170 21.05 7.36 -5.73
N ALA A 171 21.28 8.63 -6.04
CA ALA A 171 22.41 9.02 -6.86
C ALA A 171 23.74 8.75 -6.16
N SER A 172 24.76 8.37 -6.94
CA SER A 172 26.12 8.24 -6.41
C SER A 172 26.75 9.63 -6.16
N GLY A 173 27.21 9.90 -4.94
CA GLY A 173 27.93 11.14 -4.58
C GLY A 173 27.43 11.85 -3.31
N ASN A 174 27.99 13.03 -3.01
CA ASN A 174 27.72 13.79 -1.78
C ASN A 174 26.56 14.79 -1.91
N GLN A 175 25.84 14.82 -3.04
CA GLN A 175 24.68 15.71 -3.24
C GLN A 175 23.39 14.90 -3.14
N GLN A 176 22.44 15.35 -2.31
CA GLN A 176 21.08 14.80 -2.24
C GLN A 176 20.42 14.92 -3.63
N SER A 177 20.45 13.83 -4.37
CA SER A 177 19.89 13.73 -5.71
C SER A 177 19.36 12.32 -5.96
N THR A 178 18.37 12.23 -6.82
CA THR A 178 17.70 10.98 -7.17
C THR A 178 17.98 10.68 -8.63
N GLU A 179 18.34 9.45 -8.93
CA GLU A 179 18.43 8.96 -10.30
C GLU A 179 17.10 8.32 -10.69
N VAL A 180 16.46 8.87 -11.72
CA VAL A 180 15.39 8.20 -12.44
C VAL A 180 16.04 7.34 -13.51
N ARG A 181 15.92 6.03 -13.36
CA ARG A 181 16.55 5.05 -14.24
C ARG A 181 15.50 4.36 -15.08
N SER A 182 15.85 4.00 -16.31
CA SER A 182 14.95 3.23 -17.17
C SER A 182 15.67 2.25 -18.08
N VAL A 183 15.00 1.15 -18.42
CA VAL A 183 15.51 0.13 -19.34
C VAL A 183 14.37 -0.42 -20.20
N PRO A 184 14.59 -0.83 -21.47
CA PRO A 184 13.59 -1.59 -22.20
C PRO A 184 13.21 -2.86 -21.44
N VAL A 185 11.93 -3.25 -21.46
CA VAL A 185 11.45 -4.48 -20.79
C VAL A 185 12.19 -5.73 -21.28
N GLU A 186 12.65 -5.71 -22.54
CA GLU A 186 13.41 -6.79 -23.15
C GLU A 186 14.88 -6.88 -22.66
N GLY A 187 15.37 -5.88 -21.93
CA GLY A 187 16.78 -5.67 -21.63
C GLY A 187 17.44 -4.69 -22.60
N GLY A 188 18.63 -4.21 -22.25
CA GLY A 188 19.37 -3.22 -23.02
C GLY A 188 20.08 -2.20 -22.12
N PRO A 189 20.60 -1.10 -22.69
CA PRO A 189 21.28 -0.08 -21.90
C PRO A 189 20.30 0.63 -20.97
N VAL A 190 20.72 0.81 -19.73
CA VAL A 190 20.02 1.64 -18.75
C VAL A 190 20.27 3.10 -19.08
N GLN A 191 19.19 3.88 -19.10
CA GLN A 191 19.24 5.33 -19.19
C GLN A 191 19.08 5.88 -17.78
N VAL A 192 19.90 6.87 -17.44
CA VAL A 192 19.91 7.51 -16.12
C VAL A 192 19.67 9.00 -16.31
N ARG A 193 18.69 9.54 -15.59
CA ARG A 193 18.42 10.96 -15.48
C ARG A 193 18.51 11.36 -14.02
N THR A 194 19.42 12.26 -13.68
CA THR A 194 19.59 12.74 -12.31
C THR A 194 18.69 13.95 -12.06
N GLU A 195 17.88 13.87 -11.02
CA GLU A 195 17.01 14.93 -10.53
C GLU A 195 17.55 15.46 -9.19
N PRO A 196 17.77 16.78 -9.05
CA PRO A 196 18.17 17.36 -7.76
C PRO A 196 17.10 17.14 -6.70
N GLY A 197 17.50 16.73 -5.49
CA GLY A 197 16.60 16.44 -4.37
C GLY A 197 16.25 14.95 -4.20
N GLU A 198 15.46 14.67 -3.17
CA GLU A 198 14.95 13.33 -2.86
C GLU A 198 13.57 13.16 -3.51
N TRP A 199 13.43 12.11 -4.32
CA TRP A 199 12.23 11.82 -5.09
C TRP A 199 11.88 10.34 -5.05
N THR A 200 10.58 10.03 -5.07
CA THR A 200 10.05 8.70 -5.38
C THR A 200 9.09 8.78 -6.57
N LEU A 201 8.85 7.67 -7.25
CA LEU A 201 7.83 7.60 -8.30
C LEU A 201 6.43 7.55 -7.68
N ALA A 202 5.51 8.35 -8.21
CA ALA A 202 4.09 8.38 -7.87
C ALA A 202 3.21 7.85 -9.03
N GLY A 203 3.81 7.04 -9.90
CA GLY A 203 3.31 6.65 -11.22
C GLY A 203 3.99 7.47 -12.32
N TRP A 204 4.14 6.91 -13.53
CA TRP A 204 4.77 7.64 -14.63
C TRP A 204 3.83 8.73 -15.18
N PRO A 205 4.30 9.96 -15.48
CA PRO A 205 5.67 10.48 -15.36
C PRO A 205 5.94 11.29 -14.08
N TRP A 206 5.19 11.08 -13.01
CA TRP A 206 5.22 11.91 -11.80
C TRP A 206 6.21 11.39 -10.76
N LEU A 207 7.08 12.29 -10.32
CA LEU A 207 7.85 12.16 -9.09
C LEU A 207 7.15 12.91 -7.96
N VAL A 208 7.36 12.45 -6.73
CA VAL A 208 6.92 13.12 -5.50
C VAL A 208 8.09 13.25 -4.53
N SER A 209 8.23 14.42 -3.91
CA SER A 209 9.21 14.63 -2.84
C SER A 209 8.68 14.12 -1.50
N PRO A 210 9.55 13.78 -0.54
CA PRO A 210 9.14 13.66 0.85
C PRO A 210 8.46 14.95 1.31
N SER A 211 7.48 14.84 2.21
CA SER A 211 6.90 16.03 2.82
C SER A 211 7.82 16.61 3.89
N SER A 212 8.09 17.91 3.81
CA SER A 212 8.90 18.66 4.76
C SER A 212 8.17 19.93 5.17
N ARG A 213 7.99 20.15 6.47
CA ARG A 213 7.26 21.31 7.02
C ARG A 213 5.90 21.53 6.35
N SER A 214 5.15 20.44 6.15
CA SER A 214 3.83 20.42 5.51
C SER A 214 3.79 20.73 4.01
N ARG A 215 4.96 20.71 3.35
CA ARG A 215 5.07 20.91 1.90
C ARG A 215 5.64 19.68 1.22
N ALA A 216 5.10 19.34 0.07
CA ALA A 216 5.67 18.36 -0.86
C ALA A 216 5.65 18.94 -2.28
N GLU A 217 6.40 18.36 -3.19
CA GLU A 217 6.40 18.74 -4.60
C GLU A 217 6.02 17.52 -5.44
N LEU A 218 5.19 17.73 -6.47
CA LEU A 218 5.07 16.79 -7.57
C LEU A 218 5.80 17.35 -8.80
N ARG A 219 6.59 16.53 -9.46
CA ARG A 219 7.30 16.90 -10.69
C ARG A 219 6.97 15.95 -11.82
N ASN A 220 6.50 16.49 -12.94
CA ASN A 220 6.25 15.73 -14.16
C ASN A 220 7.55 15.65 -14.99
N LEU A 221 8.06 14.44 -15.20
CA LEU A 221 9.33 14.23 -15.91
C LEU A 221 9.25 14.54 -17.41
N ASP A 222 8.09 14.37 -18.03
CA ASP A 222 7.91 14.58 -19.47
C ASP A 222 7.78 16.07 -19.81
N THR A 223 7.07 16.83 -18.97
CA THR A 223 6.74 18.25 -19.23
C THR A 223 7.56 19.24 -18.42
N GLY A 224 8.24 18.78 -17.35
CA GLY A 224 8.92 19.64 -16.39
C GLY A 224 7.98 20.41 -15.46
N ARG A 225 6.66 20.19 -15.54
CA ARG A 225 5.69 20.84 -14.65
C ARG A 225 5.96 20.46 -13.20
N VAL A 226 5.98 21.46 -12.32
CA VAL A 226 6.05 21.28 -10.86
C VAL A 226 4.74 21.74 -10.23
N ILE A 227 4.28 21.02 -9.22
CA ILE A 227 3.13 21.38 -8.39
C ILE A 227 3.59 21.41 -6.94
N ASP A 228 3.52 22.59 -6.32
CA ASP A 228 3.76 22.75 -4.89
C ASP A 228 2.51 22.34 -4.12
N VAL A 229 2.64 21.32 -3.27
CA VAL A 229 1.57 20.84 -2.41
C VAL A 229 1.71 21.50 -1.04
N ASP A 230 0.73 22.30 -0.64
CA ASP A 230 0.65 22.89 0.70
C ASP A 230 -0.43 22.18 1.53
N ALA A 231 -0.02 21.36 2.50
CA ALA A 231 -0.94 20.67 3.39
C ALA A 231 -1.56 21.59 4.46
N ALA A 232 -1.13 22.86 4.53
CA ALA A 232 -1.24 23.77 5.67
C ALA A 232 -0.34 23.36 6.85
N ARG A 233 -0.03 24.31 7.75
CA ARG A 233 0.82 24.09 8.92
C ARG A 233 0.32 22.90 9.76
N ASP A 234 1.22 22.34 10.57
CA ASP A 234 0.94 21.26 11.55
C ASP A 234 0.33 19.97 10.96
N ARG A 235 0.47 19.79 9.64
CA ARG A 235 -0.03 18.61 8.92
C ARG A 235 1.08 17.92 8.15
N LEU A 236 0.96 16.61 8.01
CA LEU A 236 1.84 15.81 7.15
C LEU A 236 1.09 15.44 5.89
N SER A 237 1.76 15.48 4.74
CA SER A 237 1.20 15.02 3.48
C SER A 237 1.98 13.83 2.93
N GLN A 238 1.25 12.96 2.24
CA GLN A 238 1.77 11.91 1.39
C GLN A 238 1.00 11.96 0.08
N CYS A 239 1.69 12.06 -1.05
CA CYS A 239 1.02 12.23 -2.34
C CYS A 239 1.29 11.08 -3.29
N GLY A 240 0.23 10.66 -3.99
CA GLY A 240 0.32 9.97 -5.27
C GLY A 240 0.33 11.00 -6.41
N SER A 241 0.08 10.58 -7.64
CA SER A 241 0.10 11.47 -8.82
C SER A 241 -1.12 12.39 -8.93
N SER A 242 -2.28 11.97 -8.41
CA SER A 242 -3.55 12.69 -8.57
C SER A 242 -4.22 13.10 -7.26
N TRP A 243 -3.75 12.58 -6.13
CA TRP A 243 -4.26 12.85 -4.79
C TRP A 243 -3.14 12.94 -3.77
N CYS A 244 -3.38 13.74 -2.74
CA CYS A 244 -2.58 13.83 -1.54
C CYS A 244 -3.42 13.47 -0.33
N ARG A 245 -2.89 12.54 0.46
CA ARG A 245 -3.32 12.25 1.81
C ARG A 245 -2.73 13.28 2.76
N VAL A 246 -3.56 13.81 3.64
CA VAL A 246 -3.17 14.82 4.63
C VAL A 246 -3.57 14.34 6.02
N TYR A 247 -2.56 14.11 6.86
CA TYR A 247 -2.74 13.76 8.26
C TYR A 247 -2.78 15.03 9.11
N VAL A 248 -3.85 15.16 9.88
CA VAL A 248 -3.97 16.17 10.93
C VAL A 248 -3.52 15.51 12.23
N LEU A 249 -2.46 16.05 12.82
CA LEU A 249 -1.84 15.47 14.00
C LEU A 249 -2.51 15.99 15.29
N SER A 250 -2.68 15.12 16.27
CA SER A 250 -2.90 15.45 17.68
C SER A 250 -1.71 14.98 18.53
N ALA A 251 -1.78 15.19 19.85
CA ALA A 251 -0.75 14.74 20.78
C ALA A 251 -0.53 13.21 20.76
N ASP A 252 -1.57 12.43 20.44
CA ASP A 252 -1.56 10.97 20.51
C ASP A 252 -1.40 10.29 19.13
N GLY A 253 -1.25 11.07 18.04
CA GLY A 253 -1.10 10.55 16.67
C GLY A 253 -2.00 11.24 15.64
N PRO A 254 -2.23 10.65 14.47
CA PRO A 254 -3.15 11.20 13.48
C PRO A 254 -4.58 11.23 14.03
N ALA A 255 -5.14 12.43 14.21
CA ALA A 255 -6.51 12.63 14.68
C ALA A 255 -7.53 12.52 13.54
N ARG A 256 -7.11 12.88 12.33
CA ARG A 256 -7.96 12.91 11.14
C ARG A 256 -7.13 12.70 9.89
N THR A 257 -7.70 11.97 8.93
CA THR A 257 -7.16 11.84 7.58
C THR A 257 -8.07 12.56 6.59
N ASP A 258 -7.50 13.51 5.87
CA ASP A 258 -8.12 14.23 4.77
C ASP A 258 -7.45 13.79 3.45
N LEU A 259 -8.17 13.91 2.33
CA LEU A 259 -7.63 13.87 0.97
C LEU A 259 -7.76 15.25 0.33
N MET A 260 -6.89 15.57 -0.61
CA MET A 260 -7.02 16.73 -1.49
C MET A 260 -6.29 16.47 -2.81
N ARG A 261 -6.66 17.19 -3.86
CA ARG A 261 -5.85 17.22 -5.09
C ARG A 261 -4.50 17.89 -4.81
N PRO A 262 -3.45 17.61 -5.58
CA PRO A 262 -2.14 18.24 -5.42
C PRO A 262 -2.15 19.77 -5.44
N ASP A 263 -3.10 20.38 -6.16
CA ASP A 263 -3.30 21.83 -6.20
C ASP A 263 -4.07 22.40 -5.00
N GLY A 264 -4.40 21.56 -4.02
CA GLY A 264 -5.15 21.91 -2.81
C GLY A 264 -6.67 21.92 -2.99
N SER A 265 -7.18 21.67 -4.20
CA SER A 265 -8.62 21.59 -4.45
C SER A 265 -9.22 20.26 -3.96
N GLU A 266 -10.55 20.16 -4.00
CA GLU A 266 -11.33 18.96 -3.64
C GLU A 266 -10.93 18.33 -2.30
N ARG A 267 -10.86 19.14 -1.25
CA ARG A 267 -10.54 18.64 0.09
C ARG A 267 -11.68 17.82 0.67
N LEU A 268 -11.42 16.55 0.96
CA LEU A 268 -12.38 15.58 1.47
C LEU A 268 -11.91 15.02 2.81
N ARG A 269 -12.80 14.95 3.79
CA ARG A 269 -12.55 14.24 5.04
C ARG A 269 -12.91 12.78 4.84
N VAL A 270 -11.96 11.86 5.03
CA VAL A 270 -12.14 10.43 4.72
C VAL A 270 -12.07 9.53 5.93
N ALA A 271 -11.37 9.94 6.99
CA ALA A 271 -11.24 9.14 8.19
C ALA A 271 -11.13 10.00 9.45
N ASP A 272 -11.81 9.54 10.50
CA ASP A 272 -11.80 10.09 11.86
C ASP A 272 -11.52 8.98 12.87
N ASP A 273 -11.33 9.37 14.14
CA ASP A 273 -11.36 8.47 15.28
C ASP A 273 -10.36 7.31 15.19
N GLY A 274 -9.10 7.64 14.89
CA GLY A 274 -7.98 6.69 14.90
C GLY A 274 -7.83 5.83 13.64
N ALA A 275 -8.72 5.98 12.65
CA ALA A 275 -8.52 5.34 11.35
C ALA A 275 -7.34 6.00 10.59
N THR A 276 -6.38 5.19 10.18
CA THR A 276 -5.15 5.62 9.48
C THR A 276 -4.97 4.83 8.19
N ALA A 277 -4.10 5.29 7.29
CA ALA A 277 -3.86 4.57 6.04
C ALA A 277 -3.24 3.19 6.29
N SER A 278 -3.76 2.18 5.60
CA SER A 278 -3.27 0.80 5.70
C SER A 278 -2.22 0.45 4.65
N ILE A 279 -2.12 1.25 3.58
CA ILE A 279 -1.17 1.07 2.49
C ILE A 279 -0.43 2.38 2.17
N VAL A 280 0.72 2.26 1.51
CA VAL A 280 1.53 3.41 1.12
C VAL A 280 0.94 4.17 -0.07
N ASP A 281 0.26 3.49 -0.99
CA ASP A 281 -0.37 4.10 -2.15
C ASP A 281 -1.50 5.04 -1.71
N VAL A 282 -1.54 6.21 -2.32
CA VAL A 282 -2.54 7.25 -2.02
C VAL A 282 -3.60 7.20 -3.11
N VAL A 283 -4.83 6.87 -2.71
CA VAL A 283 -5.97 6.78 -3.60
C VAL A 283 -5.70 5.91 -4.84
N PRO A 284 -5.30 4.64 -4.68
CA PRO A 284 -5.18 3.73 -5.82
C PRO A 284 -6.42 3.74 -6.72
N LEU A 285 -6.18 3.59 -8.02
CA LEU A 285 -7.19 3.68 -9.08
C LEU A 285 -7.95 5.03 -9.13
N ASP A 286 -7.40 6.08 -8.53
CA ASP A 286 -8.03 7.41 -8.40
C ASP A 286 -9.39 7.38 -7.67
N ARG A 287 -9.66 6.30 -6.89
CA ARG A 287 -10.99 6.06 -6.30
C ARG A 287 -11.00 5.58 -4.85
N PHE A 288 -9.98 4.84 -4.38
CA PHE A 288 -10.08 4.14 -3.09
C PHE A 288 -9.02 4.59 -2.10
N GLU A 289 -9.42 5.02 -0.92
CA GLU A 289 -8.49 5.20 0.20
C GLU A 289 -8.62 4.01 1.17
N VAL A 290 -7.52 3.28 1.37
CA VAL A 290 -7.51 2.05 2.18
C VAL A 290 -7.04 2.39 3.60
N LEU A 291 -7.89 2.12 4.57
CA LEU A 291 -7.73 2.54 5.95
C LEU A 291 -7.74 1.34 6.89
N ALA A 292 -6.98 1.42 7.97
CA ALA A 292 -7.02 0.51 9.10
C ALA A 292 -7.51 1.27 10.34
N LYS A 293 -8.32 0.62 11.15
CA LYS A 293 -8.81 1.12 12.43
C LYS A 293 -8.68 0.03 13.49
N ASP A 294 -8.47 0.42 14.74
CA ASP A 294 -8.55 -0.50 15.87
C ASP A 294 -9.89 -1.26 15.80
N SER A 295 -9.78 -2.59 15.83
CA SER A 295 -10.93 -3.45 15.64
C SER A 295 -11.88 -3.42 16.84
N SER A 296 -13.12 -3.84 16.62
CA SER A 296 -14.00 -4.30 17.70
C SER A 296 -13.30 -5.32 18.64
N ALA A 297 -13.89 -5.56 19.82
CA ALA A 297 -13.35 -6.49 20.83
C ALA A 297 -13.04 -7.89 20.26
N LEU A 298 -13.78 -8.33 19.24
CA LEU A 298 -13.56 -9.63 18.59
C LEU A 298 -12.32 -9.64 17.70
N GLY A 299 -12.10 -8.59 16.89
CA GLY A 299 -10.88 -8.48 16.07
C GLY A 299 -9.63 -8.32 16.93
N ALA A 300 -9.75 -7.62 18.06
CA ALA A 300 -8.67 -7.42 19.00
C ALA A 300 -8.25 -8.74 19.66
N ALA A 301 -9.22 -9.61 19.96
CA ALA A 301 -8.98 -10.93 20.53
C ALA A 301 -8.15 -11.85 19.61
N ILE A 302 -8.17 -11.62 18.30
CA ILE A 302 -7.38 -12.36 17.31
C ILE A 302 -6.25 -11.53 16.67
N GLY A 303 -5.94 -10.37 17.27
CA GLY A 303 -4.80 -9.52 16.90
C GLY A 303 -4.93 -8.81 15.54
N GLY A 304 -6.14 -8.64 15.03
CA GLY A 304 -6.41 -7.96 13.76
C GLY A 304 -6.92 -6.53 13.93
N GLN A 305 -6.99 -5.80 12.81
CA GLN A 305 -7.59 -4.47 12.70
C GLN A 305 -8.80 -4.51 11.77
N GLU A 306 -9.72 -3.55 11.92
CA GLU A 306 -10.74 -3.30 10.90
C GLU A 306 -10.07 -2.73 9.65
N LEU A 307 -10.23 -3.42 8.52
CA LEU A 307 -9.83 -2.95 7.20
C LEU A 307 -11.02 -2.29 6.52
N LEU A 308 -10.87 -1.02 6.21
CA LEU A 308 -11.88 -0.19 5.58
C LEU A 308 -11.38 0.29 4.22
N VAL A 309 -12.31 0.47 3.28
CA VAL A 309 -12.05 1.22 2.04
C VAL A 309 -13.02 2.38 1.97
N TYR A 310 -12.49 3.60 1.89
CA TYR A 310 -13.27 4.77 1.56
C TYR A 310 -13.35 4.92 0.03
N ASP A 311 -14.54 4.77 -0.52
CA ASP A 311 -14.81 4.95 -1.94
C ASP A 311 -15.13 6.43 -2.23
N LEU A 312 -14.25 7.09 -2.97
CA LEU A 312 -14.37 8.52 -3.29
C LEU A 312 -15.57 8.83 -4.19
N GLU A 313 -16.00 7.87 -5.01
CA GLU A 313 -17.15 8.04 -5.89
C GLU A 313 -18.43 8.12 -5.07
N THR A 314 -18.62 7.18 -4.13
CA THR A 314 -19.82 7.10 -3.29
C THR A 314 -19.67 7.83 -1.95
N ARG A 315 -18.49 8.37 -1.66
CA ARG A 315 -18.12 9.13 -0.45
C ARG A 315 -18.46 8.41 0.85
N ARG A 316 -18.19 7.11 0.90
CA ARG A 316 -18.50 6.25 2.05
C ARG A 316 -17.37 5.29 2.36
N SER A 317 -17.18 5.03 3.66
CA SER A 317 -16.36 3.92 4.14
C SER A 317 -17.13 2.62 4.02
N ILE A 318 -16.42 1.55 3.64
CA ILE A 318 -16.93 0.20 3.45
C ILE A 318 -16.04 -0.74 4.26
N LEU A 319 -16.65 -1.61 5.06
CA LEU A 319 -15.93 -2.61 5.84
C LEU A 319 -15.52 -3.78 4.95
N VAL A 320 -14.21 -3.97 4.80
CA VAL A 320 -13.63 -5.08 4.02
C VAL A 320 -13.40 -6.30 4.90
N ALA A 321 -12.82 -6.10 6.09
CA ALA A 321 -12.57 -7.18 7.04
C ALA A 321 -12.53 -6.65 8.49
N GLU A 322 -12.96 -7.46 9.46
CA GLU A 322 -12.98 -7.09 10.88
C GLU A 322 -11.66 -7.36 11.61
N ALA A 323 -10.80 -8.21 11.05
CA ALA A 323 -9.58 -8.69 11.70
C ALA A 323 -8.43 -8.88 10.71
N ALA A 324 -8.19 -7.88 9.88
CA ALA A 324 -7.09 -7.88 8.93
C ALA A 324 -5.75 -7.70 9.63
N THR A 325 -4.75 -8.39 9.09
CA THR A 325 -3.32 -8.22 9.39
C THR A 325 -2.58 -8.18 8.06
N SER A 326 -1.33 -7.70 8.03
CA SER A 326 -0.47 -7.69 6.83
C SER A 326 -1.19 -7.22 5.55
N VAL A 327 -1.76 -6.02 5.60
CA VAL A 327 -2.50 -5.44 4.46
C VAL A 327 -1.51 -4.97 3.40
N SER A 328 -1.83 -5.22 2.13
CA SER A 328 -1.01 -4.81 1.00
C SER A 328 -1.87 -4.59 -0.24
N TYR A 329 -1.39 -3.75 -1.14
CA TYR A 329 -2.06 -3.42 -2.40
C TYR A 329 -1.04 -3.36 -3.52
N ARG A 330 -1.42 -3.88 -4.69
CA ARG A 330 -0.66 -3.77 -5.94
C ARG A 330 -1.52 -4.16 -7.13
N ALA A 331 -1.31 -3.52 -8.28
CA ALA A 331 -1.96 -3.83 -9.55
C ALA A 331 -3.49 -3.90 -9.50
N GLY A 332 -4.13 -3.11 -8.62
CA GLY A 332 -5.59 -3.11 -8.45
C GLY A 332 -6.14 -4.13 -7.46
N VAL A 333 -5.31 -5.02 -6.91
CA VAL A 333 -5.74 -6.02 -5.94
C VAL A 333 -5.30 -5.60 -4.53
N LEU A 334 -6.27 -5.52 -3.61
CA LEU A 334 -6.06 -5.39 -2.18
C LEU A 334 -6.03 -6.80 -1.57
N TRP A 335 -5.04 -7.10 -0.73
CA TRP A 335 -5.02 -8.35 0.02
C TRP A 335 -4.59 -8.14 1.47
N TRP A 336 -5.01 -9.05 2.33
CA TRP A 336 -4.69 -9.05 3.75
C TRP A 336 -4.64 -10.48 4.26
N SER A 337 -3.98 -10.70 5.39
CA SER A 337 -4.03 -11.96 6.11
C SER A 337 -5.00 -11.91 7.27
N THR A 338 -5.51 -13.08 7.65
CA THR A 338 -6.09 -13.33 8.97
C THR A 338 -5.32 -14.48 9.64
N ASN A 339 -5.35 -14.53 10.97
CA ASN A 339 -4.73 -15.62 11.74
C ASN A 339 -5.75 -16.31 12.66
N ALA A 340 -6.90 -16.66 12.09
CA ALA A 340 -7.96 -17.32 12.84
C ALA A 340 -7.51 -18.71 13.30
N LEU A 341 -7.58 -18.96 14.62
CA LEU A 341 -7.23 -20.26 15.22
C LEU A 341 -5.79 -20.71 14.91
N GLY A 342 -4.86 -19.76 14.74
CA GLY A 342 -3.46 -20.04 14.41
C GLY A 342 -3.22 -20.50 12.98
N ARG A 343 -4.21 -20.35 12.08
CA ARG A 343 -4.09 -20.63 10.66
C ARG A 343 -4.02 -19.34 9.87
N LEU A 344 -2.89 -19.14 9.18
CA LEU A 344 -2.73 -18.06 8.22
C LEU A 344 -3.59 -18.31 6.99
N SER A 345 -4.46 -17.36 6.66
CA SER A 345 -5.20 -17.31 5.40
C SER A 345 -5.00 -15.93 4.78
N TRP A 346 -4.81 -15.90 3.47
CA TRP A 346 -4.80 -14.66 2.69
C TRP A 346 -6.16 -14.45 2.06
N HIS A 347 -6.59 -13.21 1.99
CA HIS A 347 -7.86 -12.80 1.40
C HIS A 347 -7.59 -11.72 0.37
N THR A 348 -8.37 -11.71 -0.70
CA THR A 348 -8.20 -10.74 -1.79
C THR A 348 -9.51 -10.04 -2.13
N LEU A 349 -9.37 -8.81 -2.62
CA LEU A 349 -10.42 -8.01 -3.24
C LEU A 349 -9.84 -7.28 -4.45
N ASP A 350 -10.32 -7.61 -5.65
CA ASP A 350 -9.94 -6.89 -6.86
C ASP A 350 -10.77 -5.61 -7.00
N LEU A 351 -10.16 -4.49 -6.63
CA LEU A 351 -10.79 -3.15 -6.64
C LEU A 351 -11.08 -2.65 -8.08
N ARG A 352 -10.59 -3.32 -9.12
CA ARG A 352 -10.93 -2.99 -10.52
C ARG A 352 -12.30 -3.54 -10.93
N THR A 353 -12.88 -4.43 -10.12
CA THR A 353 -14.15 -5.12 -10.41
C THR A 353 -15.35 -4.57 -9.65
N VAL A 354 -15.18 -3.45 -8.94
CA VAL A 354 -16.21 -2.84 -8.07
C VAL A 354 -16.92 -1.65 -8.67
#